data_AF-A0A563UBH7-F1
#
_entry.id   AF-A0A563UBH7-F1
#
_cell.length_a   1.000
_cell.length_b   1.000
_cell.length_c   1.000
_cell.angle_alpha   90.00
_cell.angle_beta   90.00
_cell.angle_gamma   90.00
#
_symmetry.space_group_name_H-M   'P 1'
#
loop_
_entity.id
_entity.type
_entity.pdbx_description
1 polymer ?
#
loop_
_entity_poly.entity_id
_entity_poly.type
_entity_poly.pdbx_seq_one_letter_code
_entity_poly.pdbx_strand_id
1 'polypeptide(L)'
;MSENLLIQFWWVFPLVAAVLLYKFVLRVFFGMIIVPDDRIGLVVKKFTLYGDTRLPDGRIIATKGEAGMQAAPLAPGLYWRMWPWQYTITMEQFTIIPQDKLGLVKAKDGAPMDTGRVLGKPVDCDKFQDGRAFLENKGQKGPQAAFLTPGNYRINTFLFEIVMVPITRIHENKVGIVTTLDGEPLDKGEIAGGSVDGHRNYQDPMAFIKAGGKKGLQEDVILAGTYYLNPWFAIVEQVDMIHIHIGYVGVVNSFVGPEGLDTSGVGFTHGNIVAKNEKGVWDEPLDPGKHPINIYTHAVEIVPTTNIVLNWANSRTESHELDKNLCTISVRSSDGFTFNLDVSQIIHIPRNEAPKVIARFGNMKNLVSQVLEPTIANYFRNSAQKSGVIEFLTNRSQRQEDARQQISKVLAAYNVEGVDTLIGDIVPPEALMKTLTDRKIAEQERVTYEIQKSAQIERKEFESAKAGADMQPEVVKSTRQVEINTQLAASKVAAARGDAESRIINAKADAENKTITAKADAEAKTINAKADAAATEVNGNADAGKIKAIGLAEAEVTKQKTEAMGTEQYAIVRVAEALATNGIKLVPEILVSGKDGGSGGMIDALIGNEMLKKLQREGEVKSDAVNRE
;
A
#
# COMPACT_ATOMS: atom_id res chain seq x y z
N MET A 1 9.98 -101.53 96.03
CA MET A 1 11.43 -101.29 95.81
C MET A 1 11.57 -100.28 94.67
N SER A 2 11.18 -99.03 94.94
CA SER A 2 10.94 -98.00 93.91
C SER A 2 11.39 -96.60 94.36
N GLU A 3 12.27 -96.51 95.37
CA GLU A 3 12.83 -95.24 95.86
C GLU A 3 14.27 -94.98 95.40
N ASN A 4 14.98 -95.98 94.84
CA ASN A 4 16.40 -95.84 94.49
C ASN A 4 16.69 -95.49 93.01
N LEU A 5 15.70 -95.53 92.12
CA LEU A 5 15.91 -95.16 90.71
C LEU A 5 16.17 -93.65 90.53
N LEU A 6 15.58 -92.79 91.37
CA LEU A 6 15.76 -91.34 91.30
C LEU A 6 17.17 -90.89 91.74
N ILE A 7 17.77 -91.55 92.73
CA ILE A 7 19.13 -91.25 93.21
C ILE A 7 20.18 -91.81 92.25
N GLN A 8 19.93 -92.98 91.66
CA GLN A 8 20.86 -93.62 90.73
C GLN A 8 20.95 -92.92 89.37
N PHE A 9 19.97 -92.08 89.00
CA PHE A 9 19.99 -91.25 87.78
C PHE A 9 20.17 -89.75 88.04
N TRP A 10 20.57 -89.32 89.25
CA TRP A 10 20.83 -87.90 89.54
C TRP A 10 21.86 -87.32 88.55
N TRP A 11 22.93 -88.03 88.22
CA TRP A 11 23.94 -87.62 87.24
C TRP A 11 23.39 -87.44 85.80
N VAL A 12 22.23 -88.00 85.49
CA VAL A 12 21.54 -87.79 84.21
C VAL A 12 20.86 -86.43 84.16
N PHE A 13 20.40 -85.88 85.28
CA PHE A 13 19.81 -84.53 85.33
C PHE A 13 20.75 -83.41 84.86
N PRO A 14 22.01 -83.28 85.32
CA PRO A 14 22.94 -82.28 84.81
C PRO A 14 23.35 -82.57 83.36
N LEU A 15 23.34 -83.84 82.93
CA LEU A 15 23.67 -84.22 81.56
C LEU A 15 22.52 -83.84 80.60
N VAL A 16 21.27 -84.12 80.97
CA VAL A 16 20.07 -83.69 80.25
C VAL A 16 19.91 -82.17 80.31
N ALA A 17 20.19 -81.53 81.44
CA ALA A 17 20.20 -80.07 81.55
C ALA A 17 21.32 -79.44 80.72
N ALA A 18 22.51 -80.04 80.64
CA ALA A 18 23.59 -79.58 79.77
C ALA A 18 23.27 -79.77 78.28
N VAL A 19 22.55 -80.84 77.91
CA VAL A 19 22.06 -81.06 76.55
C VAL A 19 20.91 -80.11 76.20
N LEU A 20 20.01 -79.80 77.14
CA LEU A 20 18.91 -78.85 76.92
C LEU A 20 19.41 -77.39 76.90
N LEU A 21 20.37 -77.05 77.76
CA LEU A 21 20.99 -75.73 77.88
C LEU A 21 22.32 -75.64 77.13
N TYR A 22 22.58 -76.54 76.17
CA TYR A 22 23.88 -76.63 75.49
C TYR A 22 24.30 -75.28 74.88
N LYS A 23 23.36 -74.51 74.33
CA LYS A 23 23.62 -73.15 73.82
C LYS A 23 24.11 -72.19 74.92
N PHE A 24 23.55 -72.28 76.12
CA PHE A 24 23.96 -71.47 77.28
C PHE A 24 25.32 -71.93 77.81
N VAL A 25 25.54 -73.24 77.96
CA VAL A 25 26.81 -73.82 78.41
C VAL A 25 27.95 -73.48 77.43
N LEU A 26 27.72 -73.64 76.12
CA LEU A 26 28.69 -73.29 75.08
C LEU A 26 28.96 -71.77 75.03
N ARG A 27 27.95 -70.93 75.29
CA ARG A 27 28.12 -69.47 75.35
C ARG A 27 28.92 -69.01 76.55
N VAL A 28 28.64 -69.56 77.75
CA VAL A 28 29.24 -69.10 79.01
C VAL A 28 30.63 -69.70 79.22
N PHE A 29 30.82 -71.01 78.99
CA PHE A 29 32.10 -71.68 79.24
C PHE A 29 33.07 -71.59 78.06
N PHE A 30 32.60 -71.84 76.84
CA PHE A 30 33.45 -71.85 75.64
C PHE A 30 33.51 -70.50 74.92
N GLY A 31 32.69 -69.53 75.33
CA GLY A 31 32.63 -68.21 74.69
C GLY A 31 32.19 -68.29 73.23
N MET A 32 31.38 -69.30 72.87
CA MET A 32 30.95 -69.52 71.51
C MET A 32 29.98 -68.42 71.07
N ILE A 33 30.19 -67.83 69.90
CA ILE A 33 29.22 -66.95 69.25
C ILE A 33 29.08 -67.32 67.78
N ILE A 34 27.85 -67.25 67.30
CA ILE A 34 27.52 -67.40 65.89
C ILE A 34 27.08 -66.02 65.43
N VAL A 35 27.84 -65.43 64.52
CA VAL A 35 27.45 -64.21 63.82
C VAL A 35 26.66 -64.65 62.59
N PRO A 36 25.37 -64.29 62.48
CA PRO A 36 24.55 -64.60 61.31
C PRO A 36 25.10 -64.01 60.01
N ASP A 37 24.76 -64.62 58.87
CA ASP A 37 25.24 -64.20 57.54
C ASP A 37 24.75 -62.82 57.09
N ASP A 38 23.74 -62.25 57.74
CA ASP A 38 23.16 -60.92 57.47
C ASP A 38 23.71 -59.80 58.38
N ARG A 39 24.63 -60.12 59.29
CA ARG A 39 25.10 -59.20 60.35
C ARG A 39 26.61 -59.21 60.53
N ILE A 40 27.13 -58.09 61.03
CA ILE A 40 28.47 -58.00 61.62
C ILE A 40 28.39 -57.97 63.14
N GLY A 41 29.36 -58.59 63.80
CA GLY A 41 29.50 -58.51 65.26
C GLY A 41 30.47 -57.41 65.64
N LEU A 42 29.98 -56.29 66.16
CA LEU A 42 30.83 -55.24 66.72
C LEU A 42 31.28 -55.63 68.13
N VAL A 43 32.58 -55.56 68.38
CA VAL A 43 33.17 -56.06 69.63
C VAL A 43 33.55 -54.91 70.54
N VAL A 44 33.06 -54.94 71.78
CA VAL A 44 33.52 -54.07 72.87
C VAL A 44 34.16 -54.95 73.94
N LYS A 45 35.45 -54.73 74.19
CA LYS A 45 36.22 -55.44 75.22
C LYS A 45 36.14 -54.67 76.53
N LYS A 46 35.52 -55.24 77.55
CA LYS A 46 35.29 -54.56 78.85
C LYS A 46 36.58 -54.34 79.64
N PHE A 47 37.49 -55.32 79.62
CA PHE A 47 38.78 -55.25 80.30
C PHE A 47 39.82 -56.19 79.67
N THR A 48 41.10 -55.88 79.87
CA THR A 48 42.25 -56.71 79.45
C THR A 48 42.80 -57.49 80.65
N LEU A 49 43.14 -58.77 80.44
CA LEU A 49 43.78 -59.63 81.46
C LEU A 49 45.32 -59.57 81.38
N TYR A 50 45.86 -59.26 80.18
CA TYR A 50 47.28 -59.12 79.87
C TYR A 50 47.45 -58.05 78.80
N GLY A 51 48.46 -57.17 78.95
CA GLY A 51 48.82 -56.10 78.00
C GLY A 51 48.47 -54.68 78.48
N ASP A 52 48.91 -53.67 77.72
CA ASP A 52 48.68 -52.25 78.00
C ASP A 52 47.18 -51.95 78.13
N THR A 53 46.80 -51.37 79.26
CA THR A 53 45.41 -51.34 79.73
C THR A 53 44.62 -50.16 79.19
N ARG A 54 45.28 -49.15 78.62
CA ARG A 54 44.68 -47.85 78.31
C ARG A 54 44.85 -47.51 76.84
N LEU A 55 43.74 -47.12 76.21
CA LEU A 55 43.73 -46.48 74.90
C LEU A 55 44.65 -45.25 74.93
N PRO A 56 45.46 -45.00 73.88
CA PRO A 56 46.21 -43.76 73.75
C PRO A 56 45.30 -42.54 73.86
N ASP A 57 45.75 -41.49 74.55
CA ASP A 57 44.97 -40.26 74.74
C ASP A 57 44.49 -39.68 73.40
N GLY A 58 43.18 -39.42 73.30
CA GLY A 58 42.53 -38.90 72.10
C GLY A 58 41.95 -39.96 71.15
N ARG A 59 42.20 -41.26 71.36
CA ARG A 59 41.58 -42.36 70.60
C ARG A 59 40.41 -42.99 71.35
N ILE A 60 39.43 -43.46 70.58
CA ILE A 60 38.17 -44.05 71.06
C ILE A 60 38.08 -45.54 70.65
N ILE A 61 38.81 -45.93 69.61
CA ILE A 61 38.81 -47.27 69.03
C ILE A 61 40.15 -47.98 69.28
N ALA A 62 40.05 -49.18 69.84
CA ALA A 62 41.18 -50.06 70.14
C ALA A 62 41.63 -50.82 68.87
N THR A 63 42.92 -50.71 68.56
CA THR A 63 43.54 -51.38 67.39
C THR A 63 44.35 -52.62 67.77
N LYS A 64 44.94 -52.63 68.97
CA LYS A 64 45.84 -53.68 69.47
C LYS A 64 45.21 -54.59 70.54
N GLY A 65 43.89 -54.66 70.60
CA GLY A 65 43.19 -55.49 71.60
C GLY A 65 43.12 -54.89 73.00
N GLU A 66 43.29 -53.57 73.11
CA GLU A 66 43.11 -52.76 74.33
C GLU A 66 41.65 -52.82 74.83
N ALA A 67 41.40 -52.36 76.06
CA ALA A 67 40.04 -52.24 76.57
C ALA A 67 39.27 -51.12 75.83
N GLY A 68 38.05 -51.41 75.35
CA GLY A 68 37.23 -50.47 74.57
C GLY A 68 36.60 -51.09 73.32
N MET A 69 35.99 -50.22 72.50
CA MET A 69 35.42 -50.57 71.19
C MET A 69 36.54 -50.99 70.24
N GLN A 70 36.43 -52.17 69.63
CA GLN A 70 37.49 -52.71 68.76
C GLN A 70 37.36 -52.19 67.32
N ALA A 71 38.50 -52.02 66.64
CA ALA A 71 38.56 -51.58 65.25
C ALA A 71 38.06 -52.63 64.25
N ALA A 72 38.38 -53.91 64.49
CA ALA A 72 38.02 -55.02 63.61
C ALA A 72 36.66 -55.62 64.02
N PRO A 73 35.63 -55.56 63.16
CA PRO A 73 34.37 -56.27 63.39
C PRO A 73 34.55 -57.78 63.17
N LEU A 74 33.67 -58.58 63.77
CA LEU A 74 33.55 -60.01 63.47
C LEU A 74 32.71 -60.18 62.20
N ALA A 75 33.28 -60.85 61.20
CA ALA A 75 32.56 -61.28 60.01
C ALA A 75 31.54 -62.38 60.37
N PRO A 76 30.61 -62.76 59.46
CA PRO A 76 29.77 -63.92 59.68
C PRO A 76 30.59 -65.19 59.89
N GLY A 77 30.17 -66.00 60.87
CA GLY A 77 30.88 -67.23 61.21
C GLY A 77 30.82 -67.59 62.69
N LEU A 78 31.49 -68.70 63.00
CA LEU A 78 31.59 -69.27 64.33
C LEU A 78 32.88 -68.80 65.00
N TYR A 79 32.77 -68.07 66.10
CA TYR A 79 33.92 -67.66 66.92
C TYR A 79 33.87 -68.29 68.31
N TRP A 80 35.06 -68.66 68.79
CA TRP A 80 35.28 -69.26 70.11
C TRP A 80 36.04 -68.29 71.02
N ARG A 81 36.00 -68.50 72.34
CA ARG A 81 36.74 -67.69 73.34
C ARG A 81 36.27 -66.22 73.45
N MET A 82 35.05 -65.91 73.00
CA MET A 82 34.39 -64.61 73.14
C MET A 82 33.45 -64.63 74.35
N TRP A 83 34.03 -64.69 75.56
CA TRP A 83 33.25 -64.83 76.80
C TRP A 83 32.42 -63.58 77.11
N PRO A 84 31.14 -63.72 77.52
CA PRO A 84 30.23 -62.59 77.75
C PRO A 84 30.63 -61.67 78.92
N TRP A 85 31.45 -62.18 79.84
CA TRP A 85 32.01 -61.38 80.93
C TRP A 85 33.16 -60.48 80.47
N GLN A 86 33.89 -60.85 79.40
CA GLN A 86 35.01 -60.07 78.85
C GLN A 86 34.61 -59.20 77.64
N TYR A 87 33.74 -59.72 76.78
CA TYR A 87 33.34 -59.09 75.52
C TYR A 87 31.83 -58.86 75.46
N THR A 88 31.44 -57.65 75.11
CA THR A 88 30.08 -57.35 74.63
C THR A 88 30.12 -57.34 73.10
N ILE A 89 29.23 -58.12 72.48
CA ILE A 89 29.14 -58.18 71.02
C ILE A 89 27.77 -57.65 70.61
N THR A 90 27.77 -56.56 69.86
CA THR A 90 26.57 -55.94 69.31
C THR A 90 26.43 -56.39 67.87
N MET A 91 25.31 -57.05 67.54
CA MET A 91 25.06 -57.51 66.18
C MET A 91 24.35 -56.41 65.39
N GLU A 92 25.00 -55.91 64.35
CA GLU A 92 24.44 -54.90 63.46
C GLU A 92 24.24 -55.45 62.06
N GLN A 93 23.19 -54.98 61.39
CA GLN A 93 22.92 -55.35 59.99
C GLN A 93 23.96 -54.73 59.07
N PHE A 94 24.22 -55.38 57.94
CA PHE A 94 25.10 -54.78 56.94
C PHE A 94 24.55 -53.46 56.41
N THR A 95 25.46 -52.53 56.12
CA THR A 95 25.06 -51.27 55.51
C THR A 95 24.82 -51.49 54.02
N ILE A 96 23.54 -51.44 53.64
CA ILE A 96 23.11 -51.53 52.24
C ILE A 96 22.96 -50.11 51.71
N ILE A 97 23.75 -49.78 50.70
CA ILE A 97 23.63 -48.51 49.97
C ILE A 97 22.81 -48.78 48.70
N PRO A 98 21.60 -48.21 48.59
CA PRO A 98 20.76 -48.41 47.42
C PRO A 98 21.36 -47.76 46.16
N GLN A 99 20.94 -48.22 44.98
CA GLN A 99 21.52 -47.82 43.68
C GLN A 99 21.40 -46.34 43.34
N ASP A 100 20.45 -45.63 43.94
CA ASP A 100 20.18 -44.21 43.76
C ASP A 100 20.88 -43.31 44.81
N LYS A 101 21.66 -43.89 45.72
CA LYS A 101 22.34 -43.15 46.79
C LYS A 101 23.84 -43.42 46.82
N LEU A 102 24.55 -42.47 47.38
CA LEU A 102 25.96 -42.48 47.70
C LEU A 102 26.12 -42.54 49.23
N GLY A 103 27.00 -43.40 49.73
CA GLY A 103 27.33 -43.43 51.15
C GLY A 103 28.53 -42.55 51.46
N LEU A 104 28.30 -41.41 52.10
CA LEU A 104 29.38 -40.58 52.63
C LEU A 104 29.84 -41.12 53.98
N VAL A 105 31.16 -41.18 54.19
CA VAL A 105 31.74 -41.75 55.40
C VAL A 105 32.32 -40.64 56.26
N LYS A 106 31.95 -40.62 57.54
CA LYS A 106 32.52 -39.75 58.57
C LYS A 106 33.19 -40.61 59.63
N ALA A 107 34.51 -40.47 59.78
CA ALA A 107 35.28 -41.19 60.78
C ALA A 107 35.16 -40.51 62.14
N LYS A 108 34.79 -41.28 63.18
CA LYS A 108 34.69 -40.79 64.57
C LYS A 108 36.05 -40.73 65.27
N ASP A 109 37.00 -41.55 64.81
CA ASP A 109 38.35 -41.68 65.37
C ASP A 109 39.40 -41.77 64.26
N GLY A 110 40.65 -41.39 64.57
CA GLY A 110 41.75 -41.29 63.61
C GLY A 110 42.73 -40.16 63.93
N ALA A 111 43.70 -39.95 63.04
CA ALA A 111 44.60 -38.80 63.11
C ALA A 111 43.82 -37.48 62.97
N PRO A 112 44.30 -36.36 63.54
CA PRO A 112 43.68 -35.06 63.30
C PRO A 112 43.72 -34.70 61.80
N MET A 113 42.72 -33.96 61.31
CA MET A 113 42.73 -33.43 59.94
C MET A 113 43.86 -32.43 59.77
N ASP A 114 44.41 -32.36 58.55
CA ASP A 114 45.40 -31.34 58.21
C ASP A 114 44.77 -29.95 58.30
N THR A 115 45.51 -28.99 58.86
CA THR A 115 45.03 -27.61 59.03
C THR A 115 44.66 -27.00 57.68
N GLY A 116 43.43 -26.49 57.57
CA GLY A 116 42.91 -25.84 56.35
C GLY A 116 42.15 -26.76 55.39
N ARG A 117 42.16 -28.08 55.60
CA ARG A 117 41.36 -29.04 54.81
C ARG A 117 40.01 -29.33 55.45
N VAL A 118 39.01 -29.65 54.63
CA VAL A 118 37.66 -30.00 55.08
C VAL A 118 37.44 -31.52 55.03
N LEU A 119 38.17 -32.22 54.15
CA LEU A 119 38.06 -33.65 53.95
C LEU A 119 39.32 -34.42 54.36
N GLY A 120 39.09 -35.56 55.01
CA GLY A 120 40.11 -36.55 55.34
C GLY A 120 40.65 -37.24 54.09
N LYS A 121 41.98 -37.48 54.08
CA LYS A 121 42.67 -38.20 53.01
C LYS A 121 42.15 -39.64 52.90
N PRO A 122 41.86 -40.13 51.69
CA PRO A 122 41.50 -41.51 51.48
C PRO A 122 42.71 -42.40 51.77
N VAL A 123 42.48 -43.46 52.53
CA VAL A 123 43.47 -44.48 52.84
C VAL A 123 42.98 -45.82 52.32
N ASP A 124 43.91 -46.67 51.92
CA ASP A 124 43.55 -48.02 51.49
C ASP A 124 43.12 -48.85 52.71
N CYS A 125 41.85 -49.26 52.72
CA CYS A 125 41.20 -49.94 53.84
C CYS A 125 39.99 -50.80 53.42
N ASP A 126 40.04 -51.34 52.19
CA ASP A 126 38.95 -52.14 51.60
C ASP A 126 37.57 -51.46 51.72
N LYS A 127 37.49 -50.20 51.26
CA LYS A 127 36.28 -49.36 51.29
C LYS A 127 35.68 -49.24 52.70
N PHE A 128 36.52 -48.93 53.69
CA PHE A 128 36.14 -48.72 55.09
C PHE A 128 35.57 -49.95 55.81
N GLN A 129 35.72 -51.15 55.25
CA GLN A 129 35.35 -52.40 55.91
C GLN A 129 36.41 -52.84 56.92
N ASP A 130 37.69 -52.55 56.65
CA ASP A 130 38.79 -52.79 57.58
C ASP A 130 39.13 -51.52 58.39
N GLY A 131 38.49 -51.39 59.54
CA GLY A 131 38.75 -50.30 60.48
C GLY A 131 40.16 -50.31 61.07
N ARG A 132 40.85 -51.47 61.10
CA ARG A 132 42.22 -51.56 61.61
C ARG A 132 43.19 -51.00 60.58
N ALA A 133 43.07 -51.41 59.32
CA ALA A 133 43.86 -50.87 58.23
C ALA A 133 43.69 -49.35 58.10
N PHE A 134 42.46 -48.83 58.27
CA PHE A 134 42.20 -47.39 58.27
C PHE A 134 43.02 -46.62 59.32
N LEU A 135 43.05 -47.12 60.57
CA LEU A 135 43.78 -46.47 61.67
C LEU A 135 45.30 -46.67 61.59
N GLU A 136 45.76 -47.83 61.08
CA GLU A 136 47.19 -48.11 60.87
C GLU A 136 47.77 -47.25 59.73
N ASN A 137 47.00 -47.03 58.66
CA ASN A 137 47.38 -46.20 57.50
C ASN A 137 47.22 -44.69 57.73
N LYS A 138 47.08 -44.25 59.00
CA LYS A 138 46.90 -42.84 59.39
C LYS A 138 45.63 -42.19 58.82
N GLY A 139 44.52 -42.93 58.77
CA GLY A 139 43.20 -42.39 58.47
C GLY A 139 42.86 -41.21 59.38
N GLN A 140 42.26 -40.17 58.82
CA GLN A 140 41.96 -38.93 59.53
C GLN A 140 40.54 -38.93 60.11
N LYS A 141 40.35 -38.34 61.28
CA LYS A 141 39.03 -38.15 61.90
C LYS A 141 38.23 -37.09 61.15
N GLY A 142 36.94 -37.30 60.95
CA GLY A 142 36.03 -36.35 60.29
C GLY A 142 35.46 -36.85 58.96
N PRO A 143 34.83 -35.95 58.17
CA PRO A 143 34.33 -36.26 56.83
C PRO A 143 35.44 -36.79 55.92
N GLN A 144 35.21 -37.89 55.20
CA GLN A 144 36.19 -38.49 54.30
C GLN A 144 35.99 -38.04 52.86
N ALA A 145 37.09 -37.93 52.10
CA ALA A 145 37.03 -37.67 50.66
C ALA A 145 36.49 -38.89 49.89
N ALA A 146 36.92 -40.10 50.26
CA ALA A 146 36.41 -41.34 49.69
C ALA A 146 35.00 -41.63 50.18
N PHE A 147 34.19 -42.16 49.27
CA PHE A 147 32.79 -42.50 49.49
C PHE A 147 32.52 -43.95 49.09
N LEU A 148 31.33 -44.43 49.45
CA LEU A 148 30.87 -45.78 49.17
C LEU A 148 29.86 -45.75 48.03
N THR A 149 30.17 -46.48 46.96
CA THR A 149 29.26 -46.73 45.84
C THR A 149 28.08 -47.61 46.28
N PRO A 150 27.01 -47.74 45.48
CA PRO A 150 25.95 -48.69 45.77
C PRO A 150 26.46 -50.13 45.94
N GLY A 151 26.01 -50.80 46.99
CA GLY A 151 26.51 -52.12 47.36
C GLY A 151 26.19 -52.49 48.80
N ASN A 152 26.66 -53.67 49.19
CA ASN A 152 26.52 -54.19 50.54
C ASN A 152 27.87 -54.16 51.24
N TYR A 153 27.96 -53.44 52.37
CA TYR A 153 29.22 -53.19 53.06
C TYR A 153 29.15 -53.60 54.54
N ARG A 154 30.26 -54.18 55.00
CA ARG A 154 30.48 -54.59 56.39
C ARG A 154 31.21 -53.48 57.15
N ILE A 155 30.48 -52.47 57.61
CA ILE A 155 31.10 -51.25 58.17
C ILE A 155 30.96 -51.23 59.68
N ASN A 156 32.07 -50.98 60.37
CA ASN A 156 32.09 -50.79 61.81
C ASN A 156 31.49 -49.43 62.20
N THR A 157 30.25 -49.41 62.68
CA THR A 157 29.54 -48.15 63.04
C THR A 157 30.09 -47.44 64.28
N PHE A 158 30.92 -48.13 65.09
CA PHE A 158 31.67 -47.48 66.16
C PHE A 158 32.76 -46.56 65.63
N LEU A 159 33.40 -46.92 64.51
CA LEU A 159 34.45 -46.13 63.88
C LEU A 159 33.90 -45.17 62.81
N PHE A 160 32.93 -45.62 62.01
CA PHE A 160 32.42 -44.89 60.87
C PHE A 160 30.92 -44.58 61.00
N GLU A 161 30.55 -43.35 60.68
CA GLU A 161 29.16 -42.94 60.49
C GLU A 161 28.90 -42.79 58.99
N ILE A 162 27.81 -43.37 58.50
CA ILE A 162 27.46 -43.36 57.08
C ILE A 162 26.27 -42.44 56.88
N VAL A 163 26.42 -41.44 56.02
CA VAL A 163 25.35 -40.53 55.62
C VAL A 163 24.99 -40.84 54.18
N MET A 164 23.75 -41.26 53.94
CA MET A 164 23.28 -41.56 52.60
C MET A 164 22.76 -40.28 51.92
N VAL A 165 23.35 -39.94 50.77
CA VAL A 165 22.94 -38.79 49.95
C VAL A 165 22.52 -39.26 48.56
N PRO A 166 21.58 -38.60 47.87
CA PRO A 166 21.24 -38.96 46.50
C PRO A 166 22.43 -38.74 45.56
N ILE A 167 22.56 -39.59 44.54
CA ILE A 167 23.56 -39.41 43.48
C ILE A 167 23.23 -38.19 42.62
N THR A 168 24.26 -37.51 42.11
CA THR A 168 24.08 -36.34 41.24
C THR A 168 23.72 -36.82 39.84
N ARG A 169 22.50 -36.49 39.38
CA ARG A 169 22.03 -36.75 38.03
C ARG A 169 21.79 -35.43 37.30
N ILE A 170 22.48 -35.24 36.20
CA ILE A 170 22.31 -34.08 35.32
C ILE A 170 21.43 -34.53 34.17
N HIS A 171 20.28 -33.87 34.03
CA HIS A 171 19.32 -34.17 32.99
C HIS A 171 19.86 -33.75 31.62
N GLU A 172 19.33 -34.36 30.57
CA GLU A 172 19.60 -33.93 29.20
C GLU A 172 19.24 -32.46 29.01
N ASN A 173 19.98 -31.75 28.16
CA ASN A 173 19.84 -30.30 27.92
C ASN A 173 20.22 -29.38 29.10
N LYS A 174 20.67 -29.95 30.23
CA LYS A 174 21.22 -29.20 31.35
C LYS A 174 22.73 -29.36 31.44
N VAL A 175 23.35 -28.37 32.08
CA VAL A 175 24.77 -28.31 32.40
C VAL A 175 24.91 -28.18 33.92
N GLY A 176 25.83 -28.94 34.51
CA GLY A 176 26.13 -28.83 35.93
C GLY A 176 27.29 -27.87 36.16
N ILE A 177 27.04 -26.79 36.87
CA ILE A 177 28.05 -25.85 37.34
C ILE A 177 28.56 -26.35 38.69
N VAL A 178 29.88 -26.51 38.79
CA VAL A 178 30.52 -27.12 39.96
C VAL A 178 31.15 -26.03 40.84
N THR A 179 30.90 -26.10 42.13
CA THR A 179 31.59 -25.29 43.16
C THR A 179 32.27 -26.23 44.15
N THR A 180 33.60 -26.13 44.25
CA THR A 180 34.42 -26.94 45.16
C THR A 180 34.59 -26.24 46.51
N LEU A 181 34.54 -27.01 47.60
CA LEU A 181 34.66 -26.53 48.98
C LEU A 181 36.07 -26.74 49.56
N ASP A 182 36.89 -27.56 48.92
CA ASP A 182 38.24 -27.94 49.32
C ASP A 182 39.20 -27.82 48.12
N GLY A 183 40.45 -27.44 48.37
CA GLY A 183 41.43 -27.08 47.33
C GLY A 183 42.30 -25.87 47.73
N GLU A 184 43.18 -25.45 46.83
CA GLU A 184 43.98 -24.23 47.02
C GLU A 184 43.08 -22.98 46.90
N PRO A 185 43.35 -21.89 47.64
CA PRO A 185 42.55 -20.67 47.50
C PRO A 185 42.65 -20.09 46.08
N LEU A 186 41.58 -19.44 45.62
CA LEU A 186 41.60 -18.70 44.34
C LEU A 186 42.66 -17.60 44.36
N ASP A 187 43.26 -17.36 43.20
CA ASP A 187 44.19 -16.24 43.03
C ASP A 187 43.46 -14.90 43.16
N LYS A 188 44.18 -13.89 43.63
CA LYS A 188 43.59 -12.58 43.90
C LYS A 188 43.13 -11.93 42.59
N GLY A 189 41.81 -11.78 42.43
CA GLY A 189 41.20 -11.16 41.25
C GLY A 189 40.53 -12.15 40.28
N GLU A 190 40.66 -13.46 40.53
CA GLU A 190 39.91 -14.49 39.81
C GLU A 190 38.59 -14.81 40.52
N ILE A 191 37.56 -15.12 39.72
CA ILE A 191 36.23 -15.50 40.22
C ILE A 191 35.99 -17.01 40.21
N ALA A 192 36.77 -17.76 39.43
CA ALA A 192 36.66 -19.21 39.31
C ALA A 192 38.04 -19.87 39.16
N GLY A 193 38.12 -21.13 39.56
CA GLY A 193 39.28 -21.97 39.33
C GLY A 193 39.39 -22.34 37.85
N GLY A 194 40.59 -22.25 37.30
CA GLY A 194 40.86 -22.70 35.93
C GLY A 194 40.67 -24.21 35.77
N SER A 195 40.57 -24.65 34.51
CA SER A 195 40.45 -26.07 34.17
C SER A 195 41.66 -26.89 34.63
N VAL A 196 41.41 -28.04 35.23
CA VAL A 196 42.45 -28.95 35.75
C VAL A 196 42.15 -30.36 35.26
N ASP A 197 43.09 -31.02 34.59
CA ASP A 197 42.88 -32.37 34.07
C ASP A 197 43.10 -33.49 35.12
N GLY A 198 42.56 -34.68 34.86
CA GLY A 198 42.90 -35.92 35.58
C GLY A 198 42.00 -36.33 36.75
N HIS A 199 40.97 -35.55 37.07
CA HIS A 199 40.11 -35.73 38.26
C HIS A 199 38.75 -36.42 37.97
N ARG A 200 38.57 -36.95 36.76
CA ARG A 200 37.37 -37.72 36.32
C ARG A 200 36.03 -37.00 36.58
N ASN A 201 35.93 -35.72 36.22
CA ASN A 201 34.74 -34.88 36.43
C ASN A 201 34.36 -34.78 37.92
N TYR A 202 35.33 -34.44 38.77
CA TYR A 202 35.18 -34.22 40.22
C TYR A 202 34.78 -35.43 41.06
N GLN A 203 34.80 -36.64 40.48
CA GLN A 203 34.53 -37.89 41.19
C GLN A 203 35.68 -38.33 42.10
N ASP A 204 36.91 -37.89 41.82
CA ASP A 204 38.06 -38.11 42.69
C ASP A 204 38.55 -36.77 43.27
N PRO A 205 38.12 -36.42 44.50
CA PRO A 205 38.53 -35.18 45.16
C PRO A 205 40.05 -35.05 45.33
N MET A 206 40.75 -36.16 45.56
CA MET A 206 42.19 -36.11 45.81
C MET A 206 43.00 -35.92 44.54
N ALA A 207 42.56 -36.54 43.45
CA ALA A 207 43.16 -36.30 42.14
C ALA A 207 43.04 -34.82 41.77
N PHE A 208 41.87 -34.20 42.00
CA PHE A 208 41.65 -32.76 41.77
C PHE A 208 42.58 -31.89 42.61
N ILE A 209 42.64 -32.13 43.93
CA ILE A 209 43.48 -31.33 44.82
C ILE A 209 44.97 -31.52 44.49
N LYS A 210 45.40 -32.74 44.15
CA LYS A 210 46.80 -33.03 43.79
C LYS A 210 47.21 -32.37 42.48
N ALA A 211 46.26 -32.18 41.57
CA ALA A 211 46.47 -31.52 40.29
C ALA A 211 46.46 -29.97 40.40
N GLY A 212 46.36 -29.40 41.60
CA GLY A 212 46.35 -27.95 41.82
C GLY A 212 44.95 -27.34 41.72
N GLY A 213 43.91 -28.14 41.94
CA GLY A 213 42.53 -27.68 41.93
C GLY A 213 42.26 -26.58 42.95
N LYS A 214 41.65 -25.49 42.48
CA LYS A 214 41.29 -24.33 43.30
C LYS A 214 39.93 -24.54 43.98
N LYS A 215 39.76 -23.96 45.17
CA LYS A 215 38.52 -23.93 45.95
C LYS A 215 37.61 -22.81 45.44
N GLY A 216 36.35 -23.12 45.12
CA GLY A 216 35.34 -22.15 44.72
C GLY A 216 34.62 -22.57 43.45
N LEU A 217 34.02 -21.60 42.76
CA LEU A 217 33.39 -21.82 41.46
C LEU A 217 34.44 -22.36 40.48
N GLN A 218 34.09 -23.31 39.64
CA GLN A 218 34.97 -23.86 38.61
C GLN A 218 34.57 -23.36 37.22
N GLU A 219 35.55 -23.16 36.36
CA GLU A 219 35.32 -22.85 34.95
C GLU A 219 34.67 -24.02 34.22
N ASP A 220 35.17 -25.24 34.46
CA ASP A 220 34.69 -26.45 33.82
C ASP A 220 33.29 -26.83 34.27
N VAL A 221 32.51 -27.27 33.28
CA VAL A 221 31.15 -27.76 33.48
C VAL A 221 31.07 -29.27 33.31
N ILE A 222 30.12 -29.88 34.01
CA ILE A 222 29.81 -31.30 33.85
C ILE A 222 28.56 -31.47 32.98
N LEU A 223 28.66 -32.37 32.00
CA LEU A 223 27.61 -32.64 31.02
C LEU A 223 26.51 -33.54 31.60
N ALA A 224 25.48 -33.81 30.80
CA ALA A 224 24.42 -34.75 31.17
C ALA A 224 24.98 -36.15 31.48
N GLY A 225 24.55 -36.72 32.59
CA GLY A 225 25.10 -37.97 33.09
C GLY A 225 24.79 -38.23 34.56
N THR A 226 25.19 -39.41 35.02
CA THR A 226 25.13 -39.80 36.43
C THR A 226 26.53 -39.75 37.02
N TYR A 227 26.72 -38.96 38.07
CA TYR A 227 28.01 -38.74 38.71
C TYR A 227 27.95 -39.08 40.19
N TYR A 228 28.99 -39.76 40.67
CA TYR A 228 29.21 -40.03 42.09
C TYR A 228 30.05 -38.91 42.69
N LEU A 229 29.38 -37.83 43.07
CA LEU A 229 30.03 -36.65 43.64
C LEU A 229 29.80 -36.61 45.14
N ASN A 230 30.86 -36.28 45.88
CA ASN A 230 30.78 -36.05 47.31
C ASN A 230 30.28 -34.61 47.57
N PRO A 231 29.07 -34.40 48.14
CA PRO A 231 28.54 -33.06 48.40
C PRO A 231 29.35 -32.26 49.42
N TRP A 232 30.17 -32.90 50.25
CA TRP A 232 31.11 -32.20 51.13
C TRP A 232 32.34 -31.67 50.39
N PHE A 233 32.56 -32.15 49.17
CA PHE A 233 33.64 -31.71 48.29
C PHE A 233 33.13 -30.72 47.23
N ALA A 234 32.11 -31.12 46.47
CA ALA A 234 31.63 -30.40 45.31
C ALA A 234 30.10 -30.26 45.35
N ILE A 235 29.63 -29.02 45.19
CA ILE A 235 28.22 -28.69 45.02
C ILE A 235 27.96 -28.49 43.53
N VAL A 236 26.88 -29.08 43.03
CA VAL A 236 26.49 -28.98 41.62
C VAL A 236 25.15 -28.27 41.50
N GLU A 237 25.14 -27.16 40.77
CA GLU A 237 23.94 -26.45 40.35
C GLU A 237 23.62 -26.81 38.90
N GLN A 238 22.37 -27.17 38.61
CA GLN A 238 21.95 -27.51 37.23
C GLN A 238 21.32 -26.29 36.56
N VAL A 239 21.93 -25.84 35.47
CA VAL A 239 21.46 -24.73 34.63
C VAL A 239 21.14 -25.26 33.24
N ASP A 240 20.23 -24.62 32.52
CA ASP A 240 19.91 -25.00 31.15
C ASP A 240 21.05 -24.61 30.19
N MET A 241 21.34 -25.45 29.20
CA MET A 241 22.34 -25.11 28.18
C MET A 241 21.90 -23.91 27.34
N ILE A 242 22.87 -23.08 26.94
CA ILE A 242 22.60 -21.91 26.13
C ILE A 242 22.24 -22.38 24.72
N HIS A 243 21.03 -22.04 24.28
CA HIS A 243 20.52 -22.40 22.96
C HIS A 243 20.63 -21.21 22.01
N ILE A 244 21.47 -21.36 20.98
CA ILE A 244 21.64 -20.38 19.91
C ILE A 244 20.81 -20.86 18.71
N HIS A 245 19.83 -20.06 18.33
CA HIS A 245 18.93 -20.37 17.22
C HIS A 245 19.65 -20.23 15.86
N ILE A 246 19.14 -20.91 14.84
CA ILE A 246 19.64 -20.75 13.47
C ILE A 246 19.43 -19.30 13.03
N GLY A 247 20.43 -18.71 12.36
CA GLY A 247 20.43 -17.29 12.00
C GLY A 247 20.92 -16.35 13.11
N TYR A 248 21.44 -16.91 14.20
CA TYR A 248 22.09 -16.19 15.30
C TYR A 248 23.46 -16.78 15.59
N VAL A 249 24.32 -15.98 16.22
CA VAL A 249 25.63 -16.40 16.74
C VAL A 249 25.75 -15.97 18.19
N GLY A 250 26.46 -16.75 19.00
CA GLY A 250 26.68 -16.44 20.41
C GLY A 250 28.05 -15.81 20.60
N VAL A 251 28.10 -14.51 20.92
CA VAL A 251 29.35 -13.86 21.30
C VAL A 251 29.59 -14.10 22.78
N VAL A 252 30.73 -14.68 23.11
CA VAL A 252 31.09 -15.04 24.49
C VAL A 252 32.03 -13.99 25.07
N ASN A 253 31.67 -13.46 26.23
CA ASN A 253 32.53 -12.64 27.07
C ASN A 253 32.97 -13.46 28.29
N SER A 254 34.25 -13.83 28.33
CA SER A 254 34.84 -14.58 29.44
C SER A 254 35.38 -13.63 30.51
N PHE A 255 35.00 -13.87 31.77
CA PHE A 255 35.53 -13.15 32.92
C PHE A 255 36.74 -13.86 33.57
N VAL A 256 37.09 -15.05 33.07
CA VAL A 256 38.11 -15.95 33.61
C VAL A 256 39.18 -16.26 32.56
N GLY A 257 40.32 -16.78 33.00
CA GLY A 257 41.47 -17.08 32.16
C GLY A 257 42.59 -16.03 32.26
N PRO A 258 43.75 -16.29 31.61
CA PRO A 258 44.85 -15.35 31.57
C PRO A 258 44.41 -14.05 30.85
N GLU A 259 45.07 -12.93 31.19
CA GLU A 259 44.90 -11.69 30.42
C GLU A 259 45.40 -11.93 29.00
N GLY A 260 44.45 -12.00 28.05
CA GLY A 260 44.74 -12.25 26.64
C GLY A 260 45.45 -11.08 25.96
N LEU A 261 46.22 -11.37 24.92
CA LEU A 261 46.81 -10.35 24.06
C LEU A 261 45.73 -9.84 23.09
N ASP A 262 45.54 -8.53 22.98
CA ASP A 262 44.53 -7.97 22.09
C ASP A 262 44.81 -8.30 20.62
N THR A 263 43.97 -9.14 20.01
CA THR A 263 44.08 -9.56 18.61
C THR A 263 43.39 -8.59 17.65
N SER A 264 42.69 -7.57 18.17
CA SER A 264 41.88 -6.61 17.39
C SER A 264 42.68 -5.69 16.45
N GLY A 265 44.01 -5.66 16.60
CA GLY A 265 44.92 -4.81 15.85
C GLY A 265 44.97 -3.36 16.33
N VAL A 266 46.02 -2.63 15.93
CA VAL A 266 46.40 -1.29 16.46
C VAL A 266 45.33 -0.19 16.28
N GLY A 267 44.30 -0.43 15.47
CA GLY A 267 43.22 0.53 15.17
C GLY A 267 41.96 0.35 16.02
N PHE A 268 41.85 -0.71 16.84
CA PHE A 268 40.66 -0.99 17.64
C PHE A 268 40.99 -0.77 19.13
N THR A 269 40.46 0.30 19.71
CA THR A 269 40.74 0.68 21.11
C THR A 269 39.61 0.31 22.08
N HIS A 270 38.63 -0.50 21.66
CA HIS A 270 37.35 -0.65 22.35
C HIS A 270 37.12 -2.08 22.84
N GLY A 271 37.69 -2.39 24.00
CA GLY A 271 37.63 -3.73 24.58
C GLY A 271 38.69 -4.67 24.02
N ASN A 272 39.05 -5.70 24.80
CA ASN A 272 40.05 -6.68 24.40
C ASN A 272 39.34 -7.84 23.71
N ILE A 273 39.66 -8.07 22.44
CA ILE A 273 39.27 -9.28 21.74
C ILE A 273 40.40 -10.28 21.93
N VAL A 274 40.04 -11.47 22.37
CA VAL A 274 40.99 -12.47 22.85
C VAL A 274 40.73 -13.81 22.21
N ALA A 275 41.71 -14.69 22.29
CA ALA A 275 41.53 -16.06 21.83
C ALA A 275 40.57 -16.81 22.75
N LYS A 276 40.12 -17.98 22.30
CA LYS A 276 39.28 -18.87 23.12
C LYS A 276 40.01 -19.23 24.42
N ASN A 277 39.27 -19.23 25.53
CA ASN A 277 39.75 -19.47 26.91
C ASN A 277 40.64 -18.38 27.52
N GLU A 278 40.70 -17.20 26.91
CA GLU A 278 41.32 -16.02 27.51
C GLU A 278 40.25 -15.07 28.08
N LYS A 279 40.65 -14.20 29.00
CA LYS A 279 39.76 -13.23 29.62
C LYS A 279 39.47 -12.08 28.66
N GLY A 280 38.20 -11.91 28.28
CA GLY A 280 37.75 -10.92 27.31
C GLY A 280 36.66 -11.44 26.38
N VAL A 281 36.39 -10.70 25.31
CA VAL A 281 35.44 -11.11 24.27
C VAL A 281 36.16 -12.04 23.28
N TRP A 282 35.63 -13.24 23.04
CA TRP A 282 36.26 -14.18 22.12
C TRP A 282 36.15 -13.71 20.66
N ASP A 283 37.26 -13.82 19.92
CA ASP A 283 37.29 -13.51 18.46
C ASP A 283 36.39 -14.44 17.64
N GLU A 284 36.28 -15.71 18.04
CA GLU A 284 35.41 -16.68 17.37
C GLU A 284 34.07 -16.81 18.13
N PRO A 285 32.94 -16.41 17.50
CA PRO A 285 31.63 -16.60 18.10
C PRO A 285 31.18 -18.06 18.00
N LEU A 286 30.25 -18.45 18.87
CA LEU A 286 29.64 -19.76 18.86
C LEU A 286 28.58 -19.89 17.76
N ASP A 287 28.61 -21.03 17.09
CA ASP A 287 27.63 -21.39 16.07
C ASP A 287 26.25 -21.73 16.64
N PRO A 288 25.18 -21.72 15.81
CA PRO A 288 23.88 -22.22 16.20
C PRO A 288 23.95 -23.64 16.79
N GLY A 289 23.30 -23.85 17.92
CA GLY A 289 23.37 -25.11 18.67
C GLY A 289 23.16 -24.93 20.17
N LYS A 290 23.30 -26.04 20.90
CA LYS A 290 23.30 -26.03 22.38
C LYS A 290 24.72 -26.10 22.88
N HIS A 291 25.11 -25.12 23.69
CA HIS A 291 26.47 -25.02 24.21
C HIS A 291 26.48 -25.17 25.74
N PRO A 292 27.34 -26.05 26.30
CA PRO A 292 27.48 -26.21 27.73
C PRO A 292 28.46 -25.15 28.26
N ILE A 293 27.92 -24.01 28.69
CA ILE A 293 28.71 -22.87 29.17
C ILE A 293 28.29 -22.52 30.59
N ASN A 294 29.26 -22.18 31.43
CA ASN A 294 29.01 -21.71 32.77
C ASN A 294 28.60 -20.22 32.75
N ILE A 295 27.37 -19.94 33.14
CA ILE A 295 26.77 -18.58 33.14
C ILE A 295 27.44 -17.60 34.12
N TYR A 296 28.16 -18.10 35.12
CA TYR A 296 28.83 -17.26 36.12
C TYR A 296 30.24 -16.86 35.68
N THR A 297 30.88 -17.66 34.81
CA THR A 297 32.23 -17.35 34.29
C THR A 297 32.20 -16.73 32.91
N HIS A 298 31.16 -17.02 32.12
CA HIS A 298 30.99 -16.53 30.75
C HIS A 298 29.60 -15.91 30.57
N ALA A 299 29.55 -14.74 29.96
CA ALA A 299 28.30 -14.14 29.48
C ALA A 299 28.20 -14.33 27.96
N VAL A 300 27.08 -14.89 27.49
CA VAL A 300 26.84 -15.09 26.05
C VAL A 300 25.75 -14.15 25.57
N GLU A 301 26.11 -13.26 24.65
CA GLU A 301 25.16 -12.39 23.96
C GLU A 301 24.77 -13.01 22.61
N ILE A 302 23.47 -13.16 22.37
CA ILE A 302 22.95 -13.77 21.15
C ILE A 302 22.75 -12.67 20.10
N VAL A 303 23.55 -12.70 19.04
CA VAL A 303 23.55 -11.70 17.97
C VAL A 303 22.91 -12.29 16.71
N PRO A 304 21.85 -11.67 16.16
CA PRO A 304 21.29 -12.08 14.86
C PRO A 304 22.30 -11.84 13.73
N THR A 305 22.53 -12.87 12.91
CA THR A 305 23.27 -12.76 11.64
C THR A 305 22.33 -12.66 10.44
N THR A 306 21.01 -12.76 10.63
CA THR A 306 20.04 -12.45 9.58
C THR A 306 19.92 -10.95 9.36
N ASN A 307 19.28 -10.56 8.26
CA ASN A 307 18.91 -9.17 8.04
C ASN A 307 17.91 -8.71 9.11
N ILE A 308 18.22 -7.61 9.77
CA ILE A 308 17.39 -6.98 10.79
C ILE A 308 16.80 -5.72 10.17
N VAL A 309 15.48 -5.56 10.25
CA VAL A 309 14.80 -4.33 9.87
C VAL A 309 14.56 -3.50 11.14
N LEU A 310 15.04 -2.27 11.14
CA LEU A 310 14.85 -1.29 12.22
C LEU A 310 13.93 -0.19 11.70
N ASN A 311 12.82 0.05 12.38
CA ASN A 311 11.81 1.03 11.97
C ASN A 311 11.81 2.23 12.93
N TRP A 312 12.05 3.44 12.41
CA TRP A 312 11.84 4.71 13.11
C TRP A 312 10.41 5.21 12.85
N ALA A 313 9.42 4.54 13.42
CA ALA A 313 8.01 4.86 13.26
C ALA A 313 7.21 4.62 14.55
N ASN A 314 6.26 5.50 14.87
CA ASN A 314 5.48 5.40 16.12
C ASN A 314 4.42 4.26 16.11
N SER A 315 4.21 3.58 14.99
CA SER A 315 3.05 2.71 14.75
C SER A 315 3.38 1.25 14.39
N ARG A 316 4.66 0.89 14.22
CA ARG A 316 5.09 -0.47 13.83
C ARG A 316 6.30 -0.91 14.67
N THR A 317 6.12 -1.95 15.47
CA THR A 317 7.20 -2.63 16.18
C THR A 317 7.31 -4.06 15.63
N GLU A 318 8.51 -4.48 15.23
CA GLU A 318 8.76 -5.82 14.71
C GLU A 318 9.19 -6.83 15.78
N SER A 319 9.31 -8.11 15.38
CA SER A 319 9.54 -9.27 16.26
C SER A 319 10.84 -9.24 17.09
N HIS A 320 11.79 -8.35 16.77
CA HIS A 320 13.09 -8.28 17.46
C HIS A 320 13.13 -7.31 18.65
N GLU A 321 12.09 -6.49 18.87
CA GLU A 321 11.97 -5.49 19.96
C GLU A 321 13.11 -4.46 20.07
N LEU A 322 14.05 -4.42 19.11
CA LEU A 322 15.17 -3.48 19.09
C LEU A 322 14.75 -2.06 18.69
N ASP A 323 13.58 -1.93 18.06
CA ASP A 323 12.97 -0.71 17.53
C ASP A 323 11.94 -0.09 18.50
N LYS A 324 11.70 -0.68 19.67
CA LYS A 324 10.65 -0.26 20.61
C LYS A 324 10.77 1.19 21.12
N ASN A 325 11.98 1.75 21.08
CA ASN A 325 12.27 3.13 21.50
C ASN A 325 12.50 4.08 20.32
N LEU A 326 12.41 3.61 19.07
CA LEU A 326 12.68 4.41 17.89
C LEU A 326 11.43 5.19 17.48
N CYS A 327 11.49 6.51 17.62
CA CYS A 327 10.41 7.42 17.24
C CYS A 327 10.59 7.96 15.82
N THR A 328 9.50 8.42 15.23
CA THR A 328 9.51 9.15 13.94
C THR A 328 10.50 10.32 13.98
N ILE A 329 11.27 10.51 12.91
CA ILE A 329 12.30 11.55 12.86
C ILE A 329 11.64 12.88 12.45
N SER A 330 11.60 13.84 13.36
CA SER A 330 11.14 15.20 13.04
C SER A 330 12.28 16.01 12.43
N VAL A 331 12.06 16.52 11.21
CA VAL A 331 13.05 17.30 10.44
C VAL A 331 12.52 18.67 10.06
N ARG A 332 13.42 19.61 9.78
CA ARG A 332 13.09 20.96 9.31
C ARG A 332 13.70 21.20 7.93
N SER A 333 12.85 21.61 6.99
CA SER A 333 13.24 21.97 5.62
C SER A 333 13.94 23.32 5.53
N SER A 334 14.59 23.59 4.39
CA SER A 334 15.14 24.93 4.05
C SER A 334 14.08 26.03 4.11
N ASP A 335 12.83 25.68 3.77
CA ASP A 335 11.70 26.61 3.68
C ASP A 335 11.07 26.89 5.06
N GLY A 336 11.65 26.32 6.12
CA GLY A 336 11.25 26.56 7.51
C GLY A 336 10.15 25.63 8.02
N PHE A 337 9.54 24.81 7.17
CA PHE A 337 8.51 23.84 7.57
C PHE A 337 9.12 22.62 8.26
N THR A 338 8.44 22.14 9.31
CA THR A 338 8.75 20.90 10.03
C THR A 338 7.84 19.77 9.58
N PHE A 339 8.38 18.58 9.35
CA PHE A 339 7.59 17.40 9.01
C PHE A 339 8.21 16.14 9.62
N ASN A 340 7.39 15.10 9.78
CA ASN A 340 7.83 13.82 10.33
C ASN A 340 8.16 12.86 9.18
N LEU A 341 9.26 12.14 9.36
CA LEU A 341 9.77 11.15 8.41
C LEU A 341 9.83 9.78 9.09
N ASP A 342 9.19 8.80 8.46
CA ASP A 342 9.38 7.41 8.82
C ASP A 342 10.55 6.84 8.03
N VAL A 343 11.42 6.08 8.69
CA VAL A 343 12.61 5.47 8.05
C VAL A 343 12.70 4.03 8.50
N SER A 344 13.04 3.14 7.57
CA SER A 344 13.40 1.76 7.86
C SER A 344 14.85 1.53 7.44
N GLN A 345 15.69 1.03 8.35
CA GLN A 345 17.06 0.61 8.05
C GLN A 345 17.13 -0.91 8.10
N ILE A 346 17.63 -1.51 7.02
CA ILE A 346 17.99 -2.92 7.00
C ILE A 346 19.48 -3.02 7.27
N ILE A 347 19.85 -3.75 8.33
CA ILE A 347 21.25 -4.03 8.68
C ILE A 347 21.52 -5.53 8.68
N HIS A 348 22.77 -5.88 8.45
CA HIS A 348 23.30 -7.23 8.59
C HIS A 348 24.60 -7.17 9.41
N ILE A 349 24.76 -8.12 10.32
CA ILE A 349 26.02 -8.27 11.08
C ILE A 349 26.65 -9.59 10.64
N PRO A 350 27.79 -9.53 9.94
CA PRO A 350 28.54 -10.73 9.59
C PRO A 350 29.00 -11.48 10.83
N ARG A 351 28.96 -12.82 10.78
CA ARG A 351 29.39 -13.71 11.88
C ARG A 351 30.75 -13.30 12.46
N ASN A 352 31.74 -13.13 11.59
CA ASN A 352 33.12 -12.83 12.00
C ASN A 352 33.31 -11.44 12.62
N GLU A 353 32.35 -10.54 12.42
CA GLU A 353 32.42 -9.17 12.92
C GLU A 353 31.57 -8.97 14.18
N ALA A 354 30.66 -9.90 14.50
CA ALA A 354 29.78 -9.82 15.66
C ALA A 354 30.54 -9.63 17.00
N PRO A 355 31.68 -10.30 17.27
CA PRO A 355 32.44 -10.06 18.49
C PRO A 355 32.95 -8.63 18.65
N LYS A 356 33.41 -8.00 17.56
CA LYS A 356 33.88 -6.61 17.55
C LYS A 356 32.76 -5.63 17.85
N VAL A 357 31.56 -5.90 17.32
CA VAL A 357 30.37 -5.08 17.59
C VAL A 357 30.01 -5.15 19.08
N ILE A 358 29.99 -6.35 19.67
CA ILE A 358 29.69 -6.53 21.09
C ILE A 358 30.80 -5.98 21.99
N ALA A 359 32.07 -6.10 21.62
CA ALA A 359 33.17 -5.50 22.36
C ALA A 359 33.06 -3.96 22.43
N ARG A 360 32.57 -3.32 21.36
CA ARG A 360 32.36 -1.86 21.32
C ARG A 360 31.16 -1.38 22.12
N PHE A 361 30.02 -2.07 21.98
CA PHE A 361 28.73 -1.54 22.46
C PHE A 361 28.18 -2.31 23.67
N GLY A 362 28.74 -3.48 23.99
CA GLY A 362 28.29 -4.39 25.04
C GLY A 362 27.07 -5.22 24.66
N ASN A 363 26.06 -4.63 24.01
CA ASN A 363 24.87 -5.33 23.54
C ASN A 363 24.29 -4.70 22.26
N MET A 364 23.33 -5.39 21.63
CA MET A 364 22.68 -4.92 20.40
C MET A 364 21.84 -3.66 20.60
N LYS A 365 21.25 -3.45 21.79
CA LYS A 365 20.41 -2.27 22.09
C LYS A 365 21.23 -0.98 22.13
N ASN A 366 22.45 -1.06 22.64
CA ASN A 366 23.39 0.06 22.68
C ASN A 366 23.89 0.42 21.28
N LEU A 367 24.14 -0.57 20.41
CA LEU A 367 24.46 -0.31 19.00
C LEU A 367 23.37 0.53 18.33
N VAL A 368 22.10 0.15 18.53
CA VAL A 368 20.95 0.85 17.93
C VAL A 368 20.82 2.27 18.48
N SER A 369 20.79 2.42 19.81
CA SER A 369 20.54 3.72 20.45
C SER A 369 21.71 4.70 20.40
N GLN A 370 22.97 4.22 20.44
CA GLN A 370 24.14 5.10 20.50
C GLN A 370 24.73 5.43 19.13
N VAL A 371 24.55 4.58 18.11
CA VAL A 371 25.15 4.78 16.79
C VAL A 371 24.11 4.92 15.69
N LEU A 372 23.24 3.92 15.51
CA LEU A 372 22.30 3.91 14.38
C LEU A 372 21.32 5.09 14.45
N GLU A 373 20.67 5.27 15.60
CA GLU A 373 19.67 6.33 15.79
C GLU A 373 20.25 7.75 15.58
N PRO A 374 21.37 8.15 16.24
CA PRO A 374 21.96 9.46 15.99
C PRO A 374 22.46 9.64 14.55
N THR A 375 23.05 8.60 13.95
CA THR A 375 23.60 8.66 12.59
C THR A 375 22.49 8.90 11.56
N ILE A 376 21.43 8.11 11.63
CA ILE A 376 20.30 8.18 10.70
C ILE A 376 19.55 9.50 10.89
N ALA A 377 19.26 9.89 12.14
CA ALA A 377 18.60 11.14 12.44
C ALA A 377 19.41 12.36 11.95
N ASN A 378 20.73 12.37 12.14
CA ASN A 378 21.58 13.45 11.66
C ASN A 378 21.64 13.53 10.13
N TYR A 379 21.70 12.38 9.45
CA TYR A 379 21.66 12.35 7.98
C TYR A 379 20.38 13.01 7.45
N PHE A 380 19.20 12.57 7.93
CA PHE A 380 17.92 13.10 7.44
C PHE A 380 17.67 14.55 7.85
N ARG A 381 18.11 14.98 9.05
CA ARG A 381 18.06 16.40 9.45
C ARG A 381 18.89 17.28 8.53
N ASN A 382 20.14 16.88 8.25
CA ASN A 382 21.03 17.63 7.36
C ASN A 382 20.54 17.61 5.90
N SER A 383 19.98 16.49 5.45
CA SER A 383 19.41 16.37 4.12
C SER A 383 18.16 17.25 3.96
N ALA A 384 17.29 17.32 4.97
CA ALA A 384 16.09 18.16 4.94
C ALA A 384 16.44 19.65 4.93
N GLN A 385 17.47 20.07 5.65
CA GLN A 385 17.89 21.48 5.70
C GLN A 385 18.39 22.03 4.35
N LYS A 386 18.80 21.17 3.41
CA LYS A 386 19.36 21.57 2.12
C LYS A 386 18.33 21.75 1.01
N SER A 387 17.07 21.36 1.24
CA SER A 387 16.04 21.28 0.19
C SER A 387 14.65 21.59 0.73
N GLY A 388 13.79 22.13 -0.13
CA GLY A 388 12.41 22.41 0.24
C GLY A 388 11.59 21.14 0.48
N VAL A 389 10.46 21.23 1.18
CA VAL A 389 9.61 20.05 1.49
C VAL A 389 9.09 19.36 0.23
N ILE A 390 8.69 20.14 -0.79
CA ILE A 390 8.12 19.60 -2.04
C ILE A 390 9.19 18.87 -2.85
N GLU A 391 10.36 19.48 -2.97
CA GLU A 391 11.53 18.85 -3.58
C GLU A 391 11.90 17.58 -2.81
N PHE A 392 11.74 17.60 -1.48
CA PHE A 392 11.94 16.45 -0.62
C PHE A 392 10.99 15.29 -0.88
N LEU A 393 9.72 15.57 -1.15
CA LEU A 393 8.73 14.56 -1.51
C LEU A 393 8.95 14.02 -2.93
N THR A 394 9.34 14.89 -3.87
CA THR A 394 9.44 14.55 -5.29
C THR A 394 10.67 13.68 -5.58
N ASN A 395 11.81 14.00 -4.97
CA ASN A 395 13.09 13.33 -5.20
C ASN A 395 13.36 12.18 -4.20
N ARG A 396 12.31 11.50 -3.71
CA ARG A 396 12.43 10.45 -2.68
C ARG A 396 13.39 9.34 -3.08
N SER A 397 13.30 8.82 -4.30
CA SER A 397 14.13 7.69 -4.75
C SER A 397 15.61 8.04 -4.76
N GLN A 398 15.98 9.24 -5.24
CA GLN A 398 17.37 9.70 -5.25
C GLN A 398 17.91 9.83 -3.83
N ARG A 399 17.11 10.43 -2.93
CA ARG A 399 17.50 10.60 -1.52
C ARG A 399 17.65 9.28 -0.78
N GLN A 400 16.84 8.31 -1.13
CA GLN A 400 16.94 6.97 -0.56
C GLN A 400 18.27 6.32 -0.94
N GLU A 401 18.68 6.44 -2.21
CA GLU A 401 19.97 5.94 -2.68
C GLU A 401 21.16 6.69 -2.04
N ASP A 402 21.07 8.03 -1.94
CA ASP A 402 22.08 8.84 -1.26
C ASP A 402 22.19 8.47 0.23
N ALA A 403 21.05 8.21 0.88
CA ALA A 403 20.98 7.78 2.28
C ALA A 403 21.64 6.42 2.45
N ARG A 404 21.29 5.46 1.59
CA ARG A 404 21.85 4.12 1.57
C ARG A 404 23.37 4.16 1.48
N GLN A 405 23.93 4.92 0.54
CA GLN A 405 25.39 5.02 0.36
C GLN A 405 26.09 5.66 1.56
N GLN A 406 25.57 6.79 2.05
CA GLN A 406 26.22 7.51 3.14
C GLN A 406 26.10 6.78 4.48
N ILE A 407 24.93 6.22 4.79
CA ILE A 407 24.69 5.48 6.03
C ILE A 407 25.48 4.17 6.00
N SER A 408 25.46 3.42 4.90
CA SER A 408 26.24 2.18 4.77
C SER A 408 27.74 2.42 4.98
N LYS A 409 28.29 3.52 4.43
CA LYS A 409 29.68 3.92 4.66
C LYS A 409 30.01 4.20 6.13
N VAL A 410 29.10 4.84 6.86
CA VAL A 410 29.29 5.12 8.29
C VAL A 410 29.18 3.84 9.12
N LEU A 411 28.21 2.98 8.81
CA LEU A 411 28.02 1.71 9.52
C LEU A 411 29.17 0.73 9.32
N ALA A 412 29.80 0.74 8.14
CA ALA A 412 30.98 -0.08 7.87
C ALA A 412 32.15 0.23 8.83
N ALA A 413 32.29 1.49 9.29
CA ALA A 413 33.30 1.85 10.29
C ALA A 413 33.03 1.19 11.67
N TYR A 414 31.78 0.81 11.92
CA TYR A 414 31.33 0.12 13.12
C TYR A 414 31.20 -1.40 12.96
N ASN A 415 31.72 -1.95 11.85
CA ASN A 415 31.67 -3.39 11.55
C ASN A 415 30.22 -3.92 11.40
N VAL A 416 29.31 -3.04 10.98
CA VAL A 416 27.90 -3.35 10.67
C VAL A 416 27.65 -3.06 9.20
N GLU A 417 27.00 -3.99 8.49
CA GLU A 417 26.66 -3.79 7.09
C GLU A 417 25.27 -3.15 6.95
N GLY A 418 25.22 -1.94 6.40
CA GLY A 418 23.97 -1.30 6.00
C GLY A 418 23.53 -1.80 4.63
N VAL A 419 22.54 -2.71 4.59
CA VAL A 419 22.04 -3.33 3.35
C VAL A 419 21.21 -2.31 2.56
N ASP A 420 20.19 -1.75 3.21
CA ASP A 420 19.30 -0.79 2.57
C ASP A 420 18.71 0.21 3.57
N THR A 421 18.41 1.42 3.11
CA THR A 421 17.71 2.45 3.88
C THR A 421 16.46 2.81 3.10
N LEU A 422 15.29 2.55 3.65
CA LEU A 422 14.01 2.87 3.03
C LEU A 422 13.42 4.09 3.72
N ILE A 423 13.00 5.07 2.92
CA ILE A 423 12.17 6.17 3.45
C ILE A 423 10.73 5.66 3.43
N GLY A 424 10.01 5.76 4.53
CA GLY A 424 8.61 5.38 4.68
C GLY A 424 7.65 6.50 4.26
N ASP A 425 6.58 6.67 5.04
CA ASP A 425 5.62 7.74 4.83
C ASP A 425 6.19 9.08 5.30
N ILE A 426 5.86 10.13 4.55
CA ILE A 426 6.21 11.51 4.87
C ILE A 426 4.90 12.22 5.12
N VAL A 427 4.72 12.76 6.32
CA VAL A 427 3.49 13.50 6.68
C VAL A 427 3.78 15.00 6.52
N PRO A 428 3.45 15.62 5.36
CA PRO A 428 3.65 17.04 5.18
C PRO A 428 2.69 17.86 6.06
N PRO A 429 3.04 19.12 6.38
CA PRO A 429 2.12 20.03 7.05
C PRO A 429 0.88 20.31 6.22
N GLU A 430 -0.28 20.37 6.86
CA GLU A 430 -1.58 20.61 6.21
C GLU A 430 -1.62 21.95 5.43
N ALA A 431 -0.89 22.97 5.91
CA ALA A 431 -0.77 24.28 5.27
C ALA A 431 -0.18 24.20 3.84
N LEU A 432 0.78 23.30 3.61
CA LEU A 432 1.37 23.10 2.28
C LEU A 432 0.44 22.29 1.37
N MET A 433 -0.28 21.32 1.91
CA MET A 433 -1.24 20.52 1.13
C MET A 433 -2.35 21.39 0.59
N LYS A 434 -2.88 22.32 1.39
CA LYS A 434 -3.90 23.27 0.94
C LYS A 434 -3.40 24.11 -0.24
N THR A 435 -2.22 24.72 -0.12
CA THR A 435 -1.66 25.57 -1.19
C THR A 435 -1.31 24.79 -2.46
N LEU A 436 -0.78 23.58 -2.35
CA LEU A 436 -0.50 22.70 -3.49
C LEU A 436 -1.78 22.24 -4.18
N THR A 437 -2.80 21.88 -3.40
CA THR A 437 -4.11 21.45 -3.91
C THR A 437 -4.78 22.63 -4.62
N ASP A 438 -4.82 23.80 -4.00
CA ASP A 438 -5.38 25.03 -4.58
C ASP A 438 -4.64 25.39 -5.89
N ARG A 439 -3.30 25.33 -5.90
CA ARG A 439 -2.50 25.59 -7.10
C ARG A 439 -2.79 24.57 -8.21
N LYS A 440 -2.94 23.28 -7.87
CA LYS A 440 -3.23 22.25 -8.87
C LYS A 440 -4.64 22.37 -9.42
N ILE A 441 -5.62 22.71 -8.57
CA ILE A 441 -6.99 23.03 -8.99
C ILE A 441 -6.95 24.22 -9.95
N ALA A 442 -6.31 25.33 -9.59
CA ALA A 442 -6.22 26.51 -10.45
C ALA A 442 -5.54 26.21 -11.80
N GLU A 443 -4.51 25.35 -11.82
CA GLU A 443 -3.86 24.93 -13.05
C GLU A 443 -4.79 24.07 -13.94
N GLN A 444 -5.53 23.12 -13.35
CA GLN A 444 -6.54 22.33 -14.05
C GLN A 444 -7.72 23.18 -14.54
N GLU A 445 -8.15 24.16 -13.74
CA GLU A 445 -9.17 25.14 -14.13
C GLU A 445 -8.67 25.99 -15.31
N ARG A 446 -7.43 26.47 -15.29
CA ARG A 446 -6.83 27.21 -16.41
C ARG A 446 -6.87 26.38 -17.70
N VAL A 447 -6.44 25.11 -17.65
CA VAL A 447 -6.48 24.21 -18.81
C VAL A 447 -7.93 24.01 -19.27
N THR A 448 -8.87 23.82 -18.35
CA THR A 448 -10.29 23.68 -18.67
C THR A 448 -10.84 24.93 -19.36
N TYR A 449 -10.55 26.12 -18.84
CA TYR A 449 -10.95 27.39 -19.45
C TYR A 449 -10.31 27.60 -20.82
N GLU A 450 -9.04 27.20 -21.00
CA GLU A 450 -8.34 27.29 -22.28
C GLU A 450 -9.00 26.40 -23.35
N ILE A 451 -9.34 25.15 -22.98
CA ILE A 451 -10.10 24.22 -23.83
C ILE A 451 -11.51 24.74 -24.12
N GLN A 452 -12.22 25.26 -23.11
CA GLN A 452 -13.55 25.84 -23.30
C GLN A 452 -13.49 27.05 -24.24
N LYS A 453 -12.48 27.92 -24.09
CA LYS A 453 -12.27 29.09 -24.95
C LYS A 453 -11.99 28.66 -26.39
N SER A 454 -11.11 27.68 -26.61
CA SER A 454 -10.82 27.20 -27.97
C SER A 454 -12.06 26.59 -28.63
N ALA A 455 -12.84 25.78 -27.90
CA ALA A 455 -14.09 25.22 -28.40
C ALA A 455 -15.15 26.29 -28.73
N GLN A 456 -15.23 27.37 -27.94
CA GLN A 456 -16.14 28.50 -28.23
C GLN A 456 -15.69 29.32 -29.45
N ILE A 457 -14.39 29.50 -29.65
CA ILE A 457 -13.85 30.15 -30.85
C ILE A 457 -14.21 29.33 -32.09
N GLU A 458 -13.94 28.02 -32.07
CA GLU A 458 -14.27 27.11 -33.18
C GLU A 458 -15.78 27.08 -33.45
N ARG A 459 -16.61 27.06 -32.41
CA ARG A 459 -18.07 27.16 -32.55
C ARG A 459 -18.51 28.49 -33.13
N LYS A 460 -17.92 29.61 -32.72
CA LYS A 460 -18.21 30.93 -33.29
C LYS A 460 -17.87 30.99 -34.78
N GLU A 461 -16.72 30.44 -35.17
CA GLU A 461 -16.31 30.36 -36.57
C GLU A 461 -17.26 29.46 -37.38
N PHE A 462 -17.64 28.31 -36.83
CA PHE A 462 -18.63 27.42 -37.44
C PHE A 462 -20.00 28.09 -37.63
N GLU A 463 -20.54 28.73 -36.60
CA GLU A 463 -21.82 29.44 -36.68
C GLU A 463 -21.76 30.64 -37.64
N SER A 464 -20.62 31.35 -37.71
CA SER A 464 -20.41 32.43 -38.68
C SER A 464 -20.36 31.91 -40.12
N ALA A 465 -19.68 30.78 -40.35
CA ALA A 465 -19.63 30.13 -41.66
C ALA A 465 -21.01 29.60 -42.07
N LYS A 466 -21.74 29.01 -41.13
CA LYS A 466 -23.11 28.53 -41.32
C LYS A 466 -24.08 29.67 -41.62
N ALA A 467 -24.04 30.76 -40.86
CA ALA A 467 -24.87 31.94 -41.11
C ALA A 467 -24.61 32.55 -42.49
N GLY A 468 -23.34 32.59 -42.93
CA GLY A 468 -23.01 32.99 -44.30
C GLY A 468 -23.59 32.06 -45.36
N ALA A 469 -23.54 30.74 -45.14
CA ALA A 469 -24.12 29.75 -46.05
C ALA A 469 -25.66 29.78 -46.06
N ASP A 470 -26.31 29.97 -44.91
CA ASP A 470 -27.76 30.05 -44.75
C ASP A 470 -28.33 31.36 -45.33
N MET A 471 -27.57 32.46 -45.32
CA MET A 471 -27.93 33.70 -46.03
C MET A 471 -27.80 33.57 -47.55
N GLN A 472 -26.95 32.68 -48.07
CA GLN A 472 -26.69 32.52 -49.50
C GLN A 472 -27.97 32.26 -50.34
N PRO A 473 -28.89 31.34 -49.97
CA PRO A 473 -30.14 31.17 -50.71
C PRO A 473 -31.03 32.42 -50.70
N GLU A 474 -31.04 33.20 -49.62
CA GLU A 474 -31.85 34.42 -49.51
C GLU A 474 -31.27 35.59 -50.31
N VAL A 475 -29.93 35.73 -50.32
CA VAL A 475 -29.21 36.71 -51.15
C VAL A 475 -29.34 36.37 -52.63
N VAL A 476 -29.26 35.08 -53.00
CA VAL A 476 -29.46 34.61 -54.38
C VAL A 476 -30.91 34.80 -54.83
N LYS A 477 -31.89 34.56 -53.95
CA LYS A 477 -33.30 34.82 -54.24
C LYS A 477 -33.57 36.31 -54.46
N SER A 478 -32.98 37.17 -53.63
CA SER A 478 -33.16 38.63 -53.73
C SER A 478 -32.48 39.22 -54.97
N THR A 479 -31.26 38.78 -55.30
CA THR A 479 -30.56 39.19 -56.53
C THR A 479 -31.30 38.71 -57.78
N ARG A 480 -31.74 37.45 -57.82
CA ARG A 480 -32.61 36.94 -58.91
C ARG A 480 -33.91 37.73 -59.02
N GLN A 481 -34.54 38.13 -57.91
CA GLN A 481 -35.78 38.88 -57.94
C GLN A 481 -35.59 40.30 -58.49
N VAL A 482 -34.48 40.96 -58.17
CA VAL A 482 -34.11 42.26 -58.76
C VAL A 482 -33.85 42.12 -60.25
N GLU A 483 -33.13 41.08 -60.67
CA GLU A 483 -32.86 40.80 -62.08
C GLU A 483 -34.13 40.47 -62.88
N ILE A 484 -35.04 39.66 -62.31
CA ILE A 484 -36.36 39.43 -62.90
C ILE A 484 -37.12 40.74 -63.04
N ASN A 485 -37.14 41.61 -62.02
CA ASN A 485 -37.85 42.88 -62.08
C ASN A 485 -37.25 43.87 -63.08
N THR A 486 -35.92 43.96 -63.20
CA THR A 486 -35.26 44.81 -64.20
C THR A 486 -35.50 44.29 -65.61
N GLN A 487 -35.49 42.97 -65.81
CA GLN A 487 -35.74 42.34 -67.11
C GLN A 487 -37.23 42.44 -67.51
N LEU A 488 -38.14 42.38 -66.55
CA LEU A 488 -39.58 42.61 -66.75
C LEU A 488 -39.87 44.10 -67.06
N ALA A 489 -39.14 45.03 -66.42
CA ALA A 489 -39.19 46.45 -66.76
C ALA A 489 -38.62 46.73 -68.16
N ALA A 490 -37.49 46.12 -68.52
CA ALA A 490 -36.91 46.22 -69.86
C ALA A 490 -37.85 45.64 -70.94
N SER A 491 -38.54 44.53 -70.65
CA SER A 491 -39.54 43.93 -71.54
C SER A 491 -40.75 44.84 -71.73
N LYS A 492 -41.22 45.52 -70.67
CA LYS A 492 -42.28 46.53 -70.76
C LYS A 492 -41.86 47.76 -71.57
N VAL A 493 -40.61 48.22 -71.42
CA VAL A 493 -40.07 49.33 -72.23
C VAL A 493 -39.92 48.93 -73.70
N ALA A 494 -39.48 47.70 -73.98
CA ALA A 494 -39.39 47.17 -75.33
C ALA A 494 -40.78 47.01 -75.98
N ALA A 495 -41.78 46.52 -75.24
CA ALA A 495 -43.17 46.45 -75.70
C ALA A 495 -43.74 47.86 -76.00
N ALA A 496 -43.53 48.83 -75.11
CA ALA A 496 -43.96 50.21 -75.33
C ALA A 496 -43.25 50.88 -76.53
N ARG A 497 -41.97 50.55 -76.79
CA ARG A 497 -41.27 50.99 -77.99
C ARG A 497 -41.80 50.33 -79.26
N GLY A 498 -42.09 49.03 -79.22
CA GLY A 498 -42.73 48.31 -80.34
C GLY A 498 -44.11 48.88 -80.68
N ASP A 499 -44.92 49.22 -79.68
CA ASP A 499 -46.21 49.90 -79.88
C ASP A 499 -46.04 51.31 -80.46
N ALA A 500 -45.01 52.05 -80.04
CA ALA A 500 -44.71 53.38 -80.57
C ALA A 500 -44.23 53.34 -82.03
N GLU A 501 -43.35 52.40 -82.37
CA GLU A 501 -42.89 52.18 -83.75
C GLU A 501 -44.04 51.72 -84.66
N SER A 502 -44.93 50.85 -84.16
CA SER A 502 -46.12 50.41 -84.89
C SER A 502 -47.08 51.57 -85.18
N ARG A 503 -47.25 52.51 -84.23
CA ARG A 503 -48.03 53.75 -84.45
C ARG A 503 -47.39 54.68 -85.49
N ILE A 504 -46.05 54.78 -85.52
CA ILE A 504 -45.32 55.57 -86.53
C ILE A 504 -45.47 54.95 -87.93
N ILE A 505 -45.37 53.62 -88.03
CA ILE A 505 -45.53 52.90 -89.30
C ILE A 505 -46.96 53.05 -89.84
N ASN A 506 -47.98 52.91 -88.99
CA ASN A 506 -49.38 53.12 -89.38
C ASN A 506 -49.66 54.59 -89.80
N ALA A 507 -49.11 55.57 -89.08
CA ALA A 507 -49.25 56.98 -89.44
C ALA A 507 -48.57 57.32 -90.79
N LYS A 508 -47.45 56.65 -91.11
CA LYS A 508 -46.77 56.79 -92.40
C LYS A 508 -47.54 56.13 -93.55
N ALA A 509 -48.16 54.98 -93.30
CA ALA A 509 -49.04 54.31 -94.26
C ALA A 509 -50.30 55.13 -94.57
N ASP A 510 -50.90 55.78 -93.57
CA ASP A 510 -52.05 56.69 -93.77
C ASP A 510 -51.69 57.96 -94.54
N ALA A 511 -50.46 58.46 -94.37
CA ALA A 511 -49.96 59.60 -95.14
C ALA A 511 -49.73 59.24 -96.62
N GLU A 512 -49.15 58.07 -96.91
CA GLU A 512 -49.01 57.57 -98.28
C GLU A 512 -50.37 57.33 -98.94
N ASN A 513 -51.31 56.68 -98.24
CA ASN A 513 -52.67 56.47 -98.76
C ASN A 513 -53.38 57.78 -99.10
N LYS A 514 -53.27 58.82 -98.27
CA LYS A 514 -53.84 60.15 -98.57
C LYS A 514 -53.19 60.83 -99.78
N THR A 515 -51.91 60.60 -100.05
CA THR A 515 -51.25 61.13 -101.25
C THR A 515 -51.65 60.39 -102.53
N ILE A 516 -51.90 59.08 -102.43
CA ILE A 516 -52.35 58.26 -103.55
C ILE A 516 -53.79 58.60 -103.92
N THR A 517 -54.68 58.78 -102.93
CA THR A 517 -56.07 59.21 -103.19
C THR A 517 -56.13 60.63 -103.74
N ALA A 518 -55.32 61.57 -103.23
CA ALA A 518 -55.26 62.93 -103.77
C ALA A 518 -54.75 62.99 -105.22
N LYS A 519 -53.84 62.09 -105.62
CA LYS A 519 -53.39 61.96 -107.02
C LYS A 519 -54.48 61.36 -107.92
N ALA A 520 -55.18 60.32 -107.43
CA ALA A 520 -56.29 59.69 -108.16
C ALA A 520 -57.46 60.68 -108.40
N ASP A 521 -57.79 61.50 -107.40
CA ASP A 521 -58.83 62.53 -107.52
C ASP A 521 -58.46 63.65 -108.51
N ALA A 522 -57.16 64.00 -108.61
CA ALA A 522 -56.68 64.97 -109.58
C ALA A 522 -56.78 64.42 -111.03
N GLU A 523 -56.40 63.17 -111.25
CA GLU A 523 -56.52 62.51 -112.55
C GLU A 523 -57.99 62.35 -112.97
N ALA A 524 -58.88 61.94 -112.06
CA ALA A 524 -60.32 61.85 -112.31
C ALA A 524 -60.92 63.21 -112.72
N LYS A 525 -60.51 64.31 -112.08
CA LYS A 525 -61.00 65.66 -112.41
C LYS A 525 -60.54 66.14 -113.80
N THR A 526 -59.33 65.76 -114.23
CA THR A 526 -58.85 66.08 -115.59
C THR A 526 -59.55 65.28 -116.68
N ILE A 527 -59.90 64.02 -116.41
CA ILE A 527 -60.63 63.16 -117.34
C ILE A 527 -62.07 63.65 -117.50
N ASN A 528 -62.74 64.01 -116.41
CA ASN A 528 -64.09 64.57 -116.45
C ASN A 528 -64.12 65.93 -117.17
N ALA A 529 -63.14 66.81 -116.94
CA ALA A 529 -63.04 68.08 -117.66
C ALA A 529 -62.82 67.88 -119.18
N LYS A 530 -62.08 66.85 -119.60
CA LYS A 530 -61.94 66.48 -121.01
C LYS A 530 -63.23 65.89 -121.60
N ALA A 531 -63.97 65.10 -120.83
CA ALA A 531 -65.24 64.53 -121.25
C ALA A 531 -66.33 65.62 -121.44
N ASP A 532 -66.41 66.59 -120.51
CA ASP A 532 -67.35 67.71 -120.60
C ASP A 532 -67.02 68.64 -121.77
N ALA A 533 -65.74 68.87 -122.07
CA ALA A 533 -65.33 69.64 -123.25
C ALA A 533 -65.77 68.96 -124.56
N ALA A 534 -65.57 67.64 -124.68
CA ALA A 534 -65.99 66.87 -125.84
C ALA A 534 -67.52 66.81 -125.99
N ALA A 535 -68.26 66.72 -124.88
CA ALA A 535 -69.72 66.75 -124.90
C ALA A 535 -70.26 68.12 -125.37
N THR A 536 -69.61 69.21 -124.97
CA THR A 536 -70.01 70.58 -125.35
C THR A 536 -69.75 70.86 -126.84
N GLU A 537 -68.68 70.31 -127.42
CA GLU A 537 -68.37 70.44 -128.85
C GLU A 537 -69.37 69.67 -129.74
N VAL A 538 -69.73 68.44 -129.34
CA VAL A 538 -70.70 67.61 -130.07
C VAL A 538 -72.11 68.20 -130.00
N ASN A 539 -72.53 68.68 -128.82
CA ASN A 539 -73.82 69.37 -128.67
C ASN A 539 -73.85 70.69 -129.43
N GLY A 540 -72.76 71.48 -129.42
CA GLY A 540 -72.66 72.71 -130.21
C GLY A 540 -72.81 72.47 -131.72
N ASN A 541 -72.21 71.40 -132.24
CA ASN A 541 -72.38 71.00 -133.65
C ASN A 541 -73.79 70.49 -133.97
N ALA A 542 -74.42 69.76 -133.04
CA ALA A 542 -75.78 69.27 -133.19
C ALA A 542 -76.81 70.41 -133.20
N ASP A 543 -76.67 71.39 -132.32
CA ASP A 543 -77.54 72.56 -132.24
C ASP A 543 -77.36 73.48 -133.47
N ALA A 544 -76.13 73.66 -133.95
CA ALA A 544 -75.87 74.38 -135.20
C ALA A 544 -76.52 73.70 -136.41
N GLY A 545 -76.48 72.37 -136.48
CA GLY A 545 -77.16 71.58 -137.51
C GLY A 545 -78.69 71.70 -137.43
N LYS A 546 -79.25 71.63 -136.22
CA LYS A 546 -80.70 71.75 -135.97
C LYS A 546 -81.23 73.13 -136.33
N ILE A 547 -80.53 74.21 -135.94
CA ILE A 547 -80.93 75.59 -136.26
C ILE A 547 -80.85 75.84 -137.77
N LYS A 548 -79.81 75.34 -138.45
CA LYS A 548 -79.69 75.47 -139.92
C LYS A 548 -80.82 74.75 -140.66
N ALA A 549 -81.20 73.55 -140.20
CA ALA A 549 -82.30 72.79 -140.79
C ALA A 549 -83.67 73.44 -140.57
N ILE A 550 -83.92 73.96 -139.35
CA ILE A 550 -85.16 74.69 -139.04
C ILE A 550 -85.24 75.97 -139.87
N GLY A 551 -84.16 76.75 -139.99
CA GLY A 551 -84.15 77.98 -140.78
C GLY A 551 -84.36 77.75 -142.28
N LEU A 552 -83.80 76.67 -142.84
CA LEU A 552 -84.06 76.28 -144.24
C LEU A 552 -85.52 75.84 -144.44
N ALA A 553 -86.06 75.04 -143.53
CA ALA A 553 -87.44 74.57 -143.58
C ALA A 553 -88.45 75.72 -143.41
N GLU A 554 -88.21 76.67 -142.50
CA GLU A 554 -89.04 77.86 -142.33
C GLU A 554 -88.99 78.79 -143.54
N ALA A 555 -87.82 78.96 -144.16
CA ALA A 555 -87.70 79.74 -145.39
C ALA A 555 -88.48 79.09 -146.54
N GLU A 556 -88.44 77.76 -146.65
CA GLU A 556 -89.15 77.01 -147.69
C GLU A 556 -90.68 77.00 -147.47
N VAL A 557 -91.14 76.82 -146.23
CA VAL A 557 -92.56 76.97 -145.87
C VAL A 557 -93.03 78.41 -146.10
N THR A 558 -92.20 79.41 -145.78
CA THR A 558 -92.55 80.82 -146.00
C THR A 558 -92.65 81.13 -147.50
N LYS A 559 -91.75 80.56 -148.32
CA LYS A 559 -91.77 80.70 -149.79
C LYS A 559 -93.00 80.04 -150.43
N GLN A 560 -93.37 78.84 -149.96
CA GLN A 560 -94.60 78.17 -150.41
C GLN A 560 -95.86 78.93 -149.99
N LYS A 561 -95.89 79.49 -148.77
CA LYS A 561 -97.02 80.32 -148.29
C LYS A 561 -97.16 81.62 -149.08
N THR A 562 -96.07 82.25 -149.53
CA THR A 562 -96.14 83.48 -150.35
C THR A 562 -96.51 83.20 -151.81
N GLU A 563 -96.07 82.07 -152.40
CA GLU A 563 -96.49 81.65 -153.74
C GLU A 563 -97.98 81.25 -153.81
N ALA A 564 -98.53 80.66 -152.74
CA ALA A 564 -99.92 80.16 -152.73
C ALA A 564 -100.99 81.23 -152.41
N MET A 565 -100.65 82.29 -151.66
CA MET A 565 -101.66 83.24 -151.13
C MET A 565 -101.56 84.67 -151.68
N GLY A 566 -100.52 85.00 -152.44
CA GLY A 566 -100.26 86.38 -152.83
C GLY A 566 -99.77 87.23 -151.64
N THR A 567 -98.85 88.15 -151.91
CA THR A 567 -98.12 88.90 -150.87
C THR A 567 -99.02 89.75 -149.96
N GLU A 568 -100.21 90.12 -150.40
CA GLU A 568 -101.09 91.05 -149.68
C GLU A 568 -101.95 90.33 -148.62
N GLN A 569 -102.47 89.13 -148.90
CA GLN A 569 -103.26 88.35 -147.93
C GLN A 569 -102.40 87.71 -146.83
N TYR A 570 -101.14 87.30 -147.12
CA TYR A 570 -100.26 86.67 -146.13
C TYR A 570 -99.85 87.62 -144.99
N ALA A 571 -99.66 88.92 -145.29
CA ALA A 571 -99.28 89.92 -144.29
C ALA A 571 -100.36 90.12 -143.21
N ILE A 572 -101.64 90.09 -143.59
CA ILE A 572 -102.76 90.28 -142.67
C ILE A 572 -102.86 89.10 -141.68
N VAL A 573 -102.68 87.87 -142.16
CA VAL A 573 -102.71 86.66 -141.32
C VAL A 573 -101.52 86.64 -140.34
N ARG A 574 -100.31 86.98 -140.80
CA ARG A 574 -99.11 87.04 -139.95
C ARG A 574 -99.21 88.12 -138.85
N VAL A 575 -99.88 89.24 -139.13
CA VAL A 575 -100.15 90.29 -138.13
C VAL A 575 -101.20 89.82 -137.12
N ALA A 576 -102.24 89.10 -137.55
CA ALA A 576 -103.25 88.53 -136.65
C ALA A 576 -102.66 87.47 -135.70
N GLU A 577 -101.79 86.57 -136.20
CA GLU A 577 -101.11 85.56 -135.36
C GLU A 577 -100.09 86.17 -134.39
N ALA A 578 -99.36 87.20 -134.81
CA ALA A 578 -98.39 87.89 -133.95
C ALA A 578 -99.05 88.68 -132.81
N LEU A 579 -100.27 89.20 -133.03
CA LEU A 579 -101.10 89.85 -132.01
C LEU A 579 -101.71 88.83 -131.02
N ALA A 580 -102.04 87.61 -131.47
CA ALA A 580 -102.59 86.56 -130.61
C ALA A 580 -101.54 85.90 -129.71
N THR A 581 -100.30 85.73 -130.19
CA THR A 581 -99.25 85.02 -129.46
C THR A 581 -98.54 85.88 -128.40
N ASN A 582 -98.56 87.21 -128.55
CA ASN A 582 -97.89 88.14 -127.61
C ASN A 582 -98.77 88.66 -126.46
N GLY A 583 -99.99 88.14 -126.26
CA GLY A 583 -100.74 88.31 -125.01
C GLY A 583 -100.85 89.75 -124.49
N ILE A 584 -101.08 90.76 -125.35
CA ILE A 584 -101.34 92.12 -124.90
C ILE A 584 -102.75 92.20 -124.30
N LYS A 585 -102.84 92.42 -122.97
CA LYS A 585 -104.06 92.79 -122.23
C LYS A 585 -104.24 94.31 -122.24
N LEU A 586 -105.41 94.82 -122.66
CA LEU A 586 -105.84 96.23 -122.61
C LEU A 586 -107.01 96.44 -121.62
N VAL A 587 -106.73 96.88 -120.38
CA VAL A 587 -107.49 97.90 -119.60
C VAL A 587 -106.59 98.39 -118.44
N PRO A 588 -106.50 99.70 -118.11
CA PRO A 588 -105.66 100.22 -117.02
C PRO A 588 -106.46 100.47 -115.73
N GLU A 589 -105.83 100.38 -114.56
CA GLU A 589 -106.19 101.22 -113.41
C GLU A 589 -105.05 101.30 -112.38
N ILE A 590 -104.89 102.52 -111.86
CA ILE A 590 -103.79 102.99 -111.04
C ILE A 590 -104.31 103.17 -109.60
N LEU A 591 -103.38 103.12 -108.65
CA LEU A 591 -103.32 103.86 -107.37
C LEU A 591 -103.77 103.15 -106.07
N VAL A 592 -102.76 103.04 -105.19
CA VAL A 592 -102.71 103.57 -103.82
C VAL A 592 -102.96 102.63 -102.63
N SER A 593 -102.08 102.84 -101.64
CA SER A 593 -102.22 102.57 -100.20
C SER A 593 -102.07 101.14 -99.69
N GLY A 594 -100.98 100.93 -98.95
CA GLY A 594 -101.06 101.02 -97.48
C GLY A 594 -101.51 99.78 -96.71
N LYS A 595 -100.66 99.41 -95.74
CA LYS A 595 -101.01 98.91 -94.39
C LYS A 595 -101.61 97.50 -94.27
N ASP A 596 -101.09 96.82 -93.25
CA ASP A 596 -101.64 95.65 -92.55
C ASP A 596 -101.72 94.29 -93.26
N GLY A 597 -101.45 93.27 -92.43
CA GLY A 597 -102.33 92.11 -92.41
C GLY A 597 -101.97 90.98 -93.37
N GLY A 598 -100.98 90.19 -92.99
CA GLY A 598 -101.27 88.95 -92.26
C GLY A 598 -102.11 87.86 -92.94
N SER A 599 -101.86 86.68 -92.37
CA SER A 599 -102.75 85.52 -92.34
C SER A 599 -102.62 84.51 -93.48
N GLY A 600 -102.11 83.36 -93.08
CA GLY A 600 -102.95 82.16 -93.14
C GLY A 600 -102.25 81.01 -93.85
N GLY A 601 -101.86 79.93 -93.18
CA GLY A 601 -102.11 79.51 -91.79
C GLY A 601 -100.91 78.70 -91.27
N MET A 602 -100.60 78.74 -89.97
CA MET A 602 -101.38 78.31 -88.80
C MET A 602 -101.59 76.78 -88.72
N ILE A 603 -100.98 76.22 -87.66
CA ILE A 603 -101.57 75.29 -86.68
C ILE A 603 -101.81 73.85 -87.14
N ASP A 604 -101.03 72.91 -86.57
CA ASP A 604 -101.48 71.84 -85.64
C ASP A 604 -100.24 70.99 -85.26
N ALA A 605 -99.86 70.65 -84.02
CA ALA A 605 -100.43 70.82 -82.70
C ALA A 605 -99.30 70.76 -81.64
N LEU A 606 -99.26 71.80 -80.81
CA LEU A 606 -98.85 71.90 -79.39
C LEU A 606 -98.16 70.69 -78.73
N ILE A 607 -96.97 70.84 -78.12
CA ILE A 607 -96.70 71.49 -76.81
C ILE A 607 -97.60 70.96 -75.68
N GLY A 608 -97.02 70.19 -74.76
CA GLY A 608 -97.68 69.99 -73.47
C GLY A 608 -97.13 68.86 -72.62
N ASN A 609 -96.43 69.25 -71.55
CA ASN A 609 -96.76 68.75 -70.21
C ASN A 609 -96.12 67.41 -69.77
N GLU A 610 -94.83 67.41 -69.41
CA GLU A 610 -94.39 66.61 -68.25
C GLU A 610 -93.12 67.10 -67.52
N MET A 611 -92.76 68.39 -67.67
CA MET A 611 -91.77 69.08 -66.81
C MET A 611 -92.37 69.55 -65.46
N LEU A 612 -93.54 69.01 -65.08
CA LEU A 612 -94.24 69.36 -63.84
C LEU A 612 -95.12 68.22 -63.27
N LYS A 613 -94.66 66.96 -63.36
CA LYS A 613 -95.04 65.94 -62.38
C LYS A 613 -93.82 65.66 -61.51
N LYS A 614 -93.73 66.41 -60.41
CA LYS A 614 -93.95 65.84 -59.08
C LYS A 614 -92.86 64.81 -58.77
N LEU A 615 -91.75 65.19 -58.14
CA LEU A 615 -91.72 66.01 -56.91
C LEU A 615 -92.74 65.44 -55.92
N GLN A 616 -92.42 64.28 -55.33
CA GLN A 616 -92.78 63.92 -53.96
C GLN A 616 -92.19 62.56 -53.57
N ARG A 617 -91.68 62.53 -52.34
CA ARG A 617 -91.18 61.41 -51.51
C ARG A 617 -89.75 61.00 -51.81
N GLU A 618 -88.75 61.49 -51.07
CA GLU A 618 -88.49 61.29 -49.63
C GLU A 618 -88.57 59.82 -49.19
N GLY A 619 -87.57 59.44 -48.38
CA GLY A 619 -87.15 58.07 -48.11
C GLY A 619 -88.15 57.16 -47.39
N GLU A 620 -87.86 55.87 -47.48
CA GLU A 620 -88.20 54.76 -46.56
C GLU A 620 -87.22 53.64 -46.97
N VAL A 621 -86.20 53.20 -46.23
CA VAL A 621 -86.06 52.75 -44.83
C VAL A 621 -86.90 51.51 -44.51
N LYS A 622 -86.18 50.38 -44.53
CA LYS A 622 -86.26 49.18 -43.67
C LYS A 622 -87.53 48.31 -43.66
N SER A 623 -87.31 47.02 -43.97
CA SER A 623 -87.66 45.85 -43.13
C SER A 623 -86.68 44.74 -43.53
N ASP A 624 -86.01 43.99 -42.66
CA ASP A 624 -86.48 43.30 -41.44
C ASP A 624 -85.55 43.61 -40.25
N ALA A 625 -86.02 43.93 -39.03
CA ALA A 625 -86.65 43.03 -38.05
C ALA A 625 -85.76 41.79 -37.80
N VAL A 626 -85.18 41.57 -36.60
CA VAL A 626 -85.90 41.24 -35.36
C VAL A 626 -84.99 41.42 -34.12
N ASN A 627 -85.57 42.06 -33.08
CA ASN A 627 -85.34 42.02 -31.62
C ASN A 627 -83.94 42.33 -31.03
N ARG A 628 -83.78 43.32 -30.13
CA ARG A 628 -84.18 43.32 -28.69
C ARG A 628 -83.67 42.04 -28.01
N GLU A 629 -82.65 42.04 -27.18
CA GLU A 629 -82.41 42.76 -25.93
C GLU A 629 -80.92 42.71 -25.59
#